data_AF-A0AAQ3MPY1-F1
#
_entry.id   AF-A0AAQ3MPY1-F1
#
_cell.length_a   1.000
_cell.length_b   1.000
_cell.length_c   1.000
_cell.angle_alpha   90.00
_cell.angle_beta   90.00
_cell.angle_gamma   90.00
#
_symmetry.space_group_name_H-M   'P 1'
#
loop_
_entity.id
_entity.type
_entity.pdbx_description
1 polymer ?
#
loop_
_entity_poly.entity_id
_entity_poly.type
_entity_poly.pdbx_seq_one_letter_code
_entity_poly.pdbx_strand_id
1 'polypeptide(L)'
;MPRGIEKLTQLQVLKGFVIGSSMKTPCRISDLANLKKLKRFSVHIGSEAVIQEMKFESLKDLTAVKCLKISWGVSGEKYSDIQVTFPSSLEKLDLEGFPGTAIPEWLKPSRVPGSMRKLYINGGKLKSLDHGEICHKWHVEILRLRYLKQLQIEERKLHKLFPSLRYVERTKVLNRSFQEWRLEE
;
A
#
# COMPACT_ATOMS: atom_id res chain seq x y z
N MET A 1 13.36 0.26 -15.85
CA MET A 1 14.34 -0.09 -14.79
C MET A 1 15.49 -0.85 -15.41
N PRO A 2 16.76 -0.47 -15.15
CA PRO A 2 17.91 -1.15 -15.73
C PRO A 2 18.09 -2.55 -15.15
N ARG A 3 18.64 -3.48 -15.95
CA ARG A 3 19.09 -4.79 -15.47
C ARG A 3 20.34 -4.61 -14.59
N GLY A 4 20.56 -5.55 -13.67
CA GLY A 4 21.70 -5.56 -12.76
C GLY A 4 21.37 -5.14 -11.32
N ILE A 5 20.21 -4.54 -11.07
CA ILE A 5 19.77 -4.20 -9.70
C ILE A 5 19.60 -5.46 -8.84
N GLU A 6 19.18 -6.57 -9.45
CA GLU A 6 19.04 -7.89 -8.84
C GLU A 6 20.35 -8.46 -8.29
N LYS A 7 21.50 -7.94 -8.77
CA LYS A 7 22.84 -8.37 -8.34
C LYS A 7 23.32 -7.64 -7.08
N LEU A 8 22.64 -6.56 -6.66
CA LEU A 8 23.03 -5.76 -5.50
C LEU A 8 22.55 -6.39 -4.19
N THR A 9 23.05 -7.57 -3.84
CA THR A 9 22.57 -8.38 -2.69
C THR A 9 22.67 -7.69 -1.32
N GLN A 10 23.48 -6.63 -1.22
CA GLN A 10 23.61 -5.80 0.00
C GLN A 10 22.59 -4.64 0.06
N LEU A 11 21.79 -4.43 -0.99
CA LEU A 11 20.85 -3.31 -1.08
C LEU A 11 19.77 -3.41 0.00
N GLN A 12 19.65 -2.35 0.80
CA GLN A 12 18.65 -2.28 1.88
C GLN A 12 17.46 -1.37 1.55
N VAL A 13 17.62 -0.45 0.59
CA VAL A 13 16.59 0.51 0.21
C VAL A 13 16.55 0.60 -1.30
N LEU A 14 15.39 0.32 -1.88
CA LEU A 14 15.11 0.50 -3.29
C LEU A 14 13.80 1.28 -3.43
N LYS A 15 13.89 2.52 -3.90
CA LYS A 15 12.72 3.38 -4.09
C LYS A 15 12.55 3.73 -5.55
N GLY A 16 11.30 3.91 -5.97
CA GLY A 16 10.97 4.31 -7.33
C GLY A 16 11.15 3.20 -8.35
N PHE A 17 10.97 1.93 -7.97
CA PHE A 17 10.92 0.83 -8.93
C PHE A 17 9.69 1.02 -9.83
N VAL A 18 9.89 1.32 -11.11
CA VAL A 18 8.80 1.61 -12.03
C VAL A 18 8.37 0.35 -12.76
N ILE A 19 7.07 0.08 -12.78
CA ILE A 19 6.39 -0.86 -13.68
C ILE A 19 5.74 -0.02 -14.78
N GLY A 20 6.21 -0.21 -16.02
CA GLY A 20 5.74 0.50 -17.20
C GLY A 20 5.27 -0.52 -18.23
N SER A 21 5.58 -0.30 -19.52
CA SER A 21 5.37 -1.34 -20.53
C SER A 21 6.52 -2.35 -20.54
N SER A 22 6.24 -3.59 -20.95
CA SER A 22 7.21 -4.68 -21.10
C SER A 22 8.48 -4.28 -21.88
N MET A 23 8.34 -3.35 -22.84
CA MET A 23 9.44 -2.80 -23.63
C MET A 23 10.35 -1.83 -22.85
N LYS A 24 9.81 -1.15 -21.84
CA LYS A 24 10.52 -0.11 -21.04
C LYS A 24 10.96 -0.62 -19.66
N THR A 25 10.39 -1.72 -19.18
CA THR A 25 10.70 -2.30 -17.86
C THR A 25 11.13 -3.76 -17.97
N PRO A 26 12.39 -4.03 -18.33
CA PRO A 26 12.90 -5.40 -18.48
C PRO A 26 13.11 -6.12 -17.15
N CYS A 27 13.19 -5.39 -16.03
CA CYS A 27 13.34 -5.95 -14.69
C CYS A 27 11.96 -6.01 -14.00
N ARG A 28 11.61 -7.19 -13.48
CA ARG A 28 10.36 -7.49 -12.78
C ARG A 28 10.60 -7.61 -11.27
N ILE A 29 9.53 -7.57 -10.48
CA ILE A 29 9.61 -7.75 -9.02
C ILE A 29 10.18 -9.12 -8.67
N SER A 30 9.86 -10.16 -9.46
CA SER A 30 10.41 -11.52 -9.30
C SER A 30 11.94 -11.54 -9.35
N ASP A 31 12.56 -10.66 -10.12
CA ASP A 31 14.02 -10.61 -10.27
C ASP A 31 14.67 -10.08 -8.98
N LEU A 32 13.91 -9.36 -8.15
CA LEU A 32 14.38 -8.82 -6.87
C LEU A 32 14.40 -9.87 -5.75
N ALA A 33 13.96 -11.10 -5.99
CA ALA A 33 13.87 -12.16 -4.99
C ALA A 33 15.20 -12.43 -4.26
N ASN A 34 16.35 -12.15 -4.90
CA ASN A 34 17.68 -12.32 -4.31
C ASN A 34 18.10 -11.18 -3.37
N LEU A 35 17.36 -10.07 -3.32
CA LEU A 35 17.64 -8.92 -2.46
C LEU A 35 17.18 -9.18 -1.01
N LYS A 36 17.75 -10.21 -0.37
CA LYS A 36 17.35 -10.68 0.97
C LYS A 36 17.62 -9.66 2.09
N LYS A 37 18.39 -8.60 1.84
CA LYS A 37 18.64 -7.51 2.80
C LYS A 37 17.75 -6.28 2.57
N LEU A 38 16.85 -6.32 1.57
CA LEU A 38 15.99 -5.19 1.23
C LEU A 38 14.95 -4.94 2.33
N LYS A 39 15.06 -3.79 3.01
CA LYS A 39 14.16 -3.40 4.12
C LYS A 39 13.07 -2.43 3.69
N ARG A 40 13.34 -1.61 2.67
CA ARG A 40 12.41 -0.59 2.17
C ARG A 40 12.30 -0.72 0.65
N PHE A 41 11.08 -0.96 0.18
CA PHE A 41 10.78 -1.09 -1.23
C PHE A 41 9.67 -0.13 -1.63
N SER A 42 9.79 0.51 -2.79
CA SER A 42 8.72 1.32 -3.37
C SER A 42 8.56 0.99 -4.84
N VAL A 43 7.33 0.70 -5.23
CA VAL A 43 6.92 0.47 -6.60
C VAL A 43 6.01 1.59 -7.11
N HIS A 44 6.20 1.96 -8.37
CA HIS A 44 5.39 2.94 -9.08
C HIS A 44 4.81 2.29 -10.34
N ILE A 45 3.48 2.19 -10.39
CA ILE A 45 2.73 1.66 -11.53
C ILE A 45 2.45 2.83 -12.46
N GLY A 46 3.19 2.90 -13.56
CA GLY A 46 3.10 3.96 -14.55
C GLY A 46 1.83 3.87 -15.41
N SER A 47 1.49 4.96 -16.10
CA SER A 47 0.32 5.08 -16.99
C SER A 47 0.26 4.01 -18.09
N GLU A 48 1.42 3.55 -18.55
CA GLU A 48 1.58 2.55 -19.61
C GLU A 48 1.61 1.10 -19.11
N ALA A 49 1.42 0.86 -17.79
CA ALA A 49 1.48 -0.48 -17.23
C ALA A 49 0.35 -1.38 -17.78
N VAL A 50 0.73 -2.60 -18.20
CA VAL A 50 -0.21 -3.61 -18.69
C VAL A 50 -0.75 -4.42 -17.52
N ILE A 51 -2.06 -4.71 -17.48
CA ILE A 51 -2.73 -5.40 -16.35
C ILE A 51 -2.08 -6.74 -16.02
N GLN A 52 -1.63 -7.48 -17.03
CA GLN A 52 -0.95 -8.77 -16.86
C GLN A 52 0.35 -8.66 -16.05
N GLU A 53 0.98 -7.49 -16.04
CA GLU A 53 2.19 -7.20 -15.27
C GLU A 53 1.89 -6.79 -13.82
N MET A 54 0.61 -6.71 -13.43
CA MET A 54 0.16 -6.35 -12.08
C MET A 54 0.01 -7.56 -11.16
N LYS A 55 0.99 -8.45 -11.28
CA LYS A 55 1.16 -9.66 -10.50
C LYS A 55 2.33 -9.46 -9.54
N PHE A 56 1.97 -9.11 -8.31
CA PHE A 56 2.89 -8.75 -7.23
C PHE A 56 3.04 -9.89 -6.20
N GLU A 57 2.71 -11.13 -6.56
CA GLU A 57 2.83 -12.29 -5.68
C GLU A 57 4.28 -12.53 -5.24
N SER A 58 5.26 -12.14 -6.07
CA SER A 58 6.69 -12.23 -5.77
C SER A 58 7.15 -11.26 -4.67
N LEU A 59 6.33 -10.29 -4.25
CA LEU A 59 6.63 -9.45 -3.09
C LEU A 59 6.79 -10.28 -1.81
N LYS A 60 6.12 -11.43 -1.70
CA LYS A 60 6.24 -12.35 -0.56
C LYS A 60 7.68 -12.84 -0.35
N ASP A 61 8.48 -12.92 -1.42
CA ASP A 61 9.85 -13.44 -1.39
C ASP A 61 10.86 -12.42 -0.87
N LEU A 62 10.44 -11.15 -0.76
CA LEU A 62 11.21 -10.04 -0.20
C LEU A 62 11.08 -10.01 1.33
N THR A 63 11.47 -11.10 1.97
CA THR A 63 11.18 -11.40 3.39
C THR A 63 11.77 -10.42 4.41
N ALA A 64 12.70 -9.54 4.02
CA ALA A 64 13.23 -8.49 4.89
C ALA A 64 12.50 -7.14 4.77
N VAL A 65 11.56 -6.99 3.82
CA VAL A 65 10.89 -5.71 3.55
C VAL A 65 9.90 -5.38 4.66
N LYS A 66 10.26 -4.38 5.46
CA LYS A 66 9.43 -3.82 6.52
C LYS A 66 8.56 -2.67 6.05
N CYS A 67 8.98 -1.94 5.02
CA CYS A 67 8.25 -0.79 4.48
C CYS A 67 8.03 -0.97 2.99
N LEU A 68 6.77 -1.07 2.59
CA LEU A 68 6.37 -1.10 1.19
C LEU A 68 5.59 0.16 0.83
N LYS A 69 5.94 0.79 -0.29
CA LYS A 69 5.14 1.82 -0.92
C LYS A 69 4.66 1.35 -2.29
N ILE A 70 3.38 1.50 -2.58
CA ILE A 70 2.79 1.28 -3.91
C ILE A 70 2.18 2.61 -4.34
N SER A 71 2.53 3.06 -5.54
CA SER A 71 2.01 4.30 -6.12
C SER A 71 1.48 4.06 -7.53
N TRP A 72 0.43 4.78 -7.89
CA TRP A 72 -0.22 4.68 -9.20
C TRP A 72 -0.16 6.01 -9.94
N GLY A 73 0.39 5.98 -11.16
CA GLY A 73 0.30 7.07 -12.15
C GLY A 73 -0.85 6.87 -13.14
N VAL A 74 -1.75 5.92 -12.86
CA VAL A 74 -2.91 5.53 -13.68
C VAL A 74 -4.21 5.97 -13.00
N SER A 75 -5.25 6.23 -13.79
CA SER A 75 -6.54 6.75 -13.29
C SER A 75 -7.74 5.82 -13.48
N GLY A 76 -7.53 4.53 -13.81
CA GLY A 76 -8.60 3.55 -14.04
C GLY A 76 -8.83 2.57 -12.88
N GLU A 77 -10.09 2.24 -12.59
CA GLU A 77 -10.43 1.27 -11.52
C GLU A 77 -9.91 -0.14 -11.82
N LYS A 78 -9.75 -0.54 -13.09
CA LYS A 78 -9.11 -1.81 -13.46
C LYS A 78 -7.71 -2.03 -12.89
N TYR A 79 -7.06 -0.96 -12.41
CA TYR A 79 -5.75 -0.99 -11.76
C TYR A 79 -5.81 -1.12 -10.23
N SER A 80 -7.01 -1.23 -9.63
CA SER A 80 -7.18 -1.47 -8.19
C SER A 80 -7.05 -2.95 -7.82
N ASP A 81 -7.45 -3.82 -8.74
CA ASP A 81 -7.58 -5.26 -8.52
C ASP A 81 -6.30 -5.99 -8.91
N ILE A 82 -5.19 -5.47 -8.40
CA ILE A 82 -3.87 -6.08 -8.57
C ILE A 82 -3.75 -7.32 -7.69
N GLN A 83 -2.99 -8.32 -8.14
CA GLN A 83 -2.74 -9.52 -7.33
C GLN A 83 -1.52 -9.25 -6.45
N VAL A 84 -1.71 -9.18 -5.14
CA VAL A 84 -0.64 -8.83 -4.19
C VAL A 84 -0.60 -9.85 -3.06
N THR A 85 0.59 -10.36 -2.80
CA THR A 85 0.89 -11.14 -1.58
C THR A 85 2.02 -10.46 -0.85
N PHE A 86 1.76 -9.99 0.36
CA PHE A 86 2.75 -9.21 1.11
C PHE A 86 3.86 -10.09 1.72
N PRO A 87 5.07 -9.53 1.87
CA PRO A 87 6.10 -10.16 2.70
C PRO A 87 5.66 -10.19 4.16
N SER A 88 5.94 -11.30 4.85
CA SER A 88 5.49 -11.54 6.24
C SER A 88 6.05 -10.55 7.27
N SER A 89 7.17 -9.88 6.97
CA SER A 89 7.81 -8.89 7.83
C SER A 89 7.31 -7.46 7.63
N LEU A 90 6.28 -7.25 6.80
CA LEU A 90 5.78 -5.92 6.48
C LEU A 90 5.19 -5.22 7.72
N GLU A 91 5.81 -4.12 8.13
CA GLU A 91 5.37 -3.30 9.28
C GLU A 91 4.58 -2.06 8.82
N LYS A 92 4.89 -1.53 7.63
CA LYS A 92 4.28 -0.33 7.06
C LYS A 92 3.90 -0.52 5.59
N LEU A 93 2.66 -0.21 5.27
CA LEU A 93 2.17 -0.03 3.90
C LEU A 93 1.85 1.44 3.61
N ASP A 94 2.31 1.92 2.45
CA ASP A 94 2.09 3.29 1.97
C ASP A 94 1.49 3.24 0.57
N LEU A 95 0.24 3.67 0.43
CA LEU A 95 -0.49 3.69 -0.84
C LEU A 95 -0.61 5.13 -1.32
N GLU A 96 -0.26 5.39 -2.57
CA GLU A 96 -0.35 6.72 -3.17
C GLU A 96 -1.08 6.70 -4.52
N GLY A 97 -2.16 7.46 -4.63
CA GLY A 97 -2.94 7.54 -5.85
C GLY A 97 -3.77 6.28 -6.12
N PHE A 98 -4.14 5.51 -5.08
CA PHE A 98 -4.90 4.28 -5.23
C PHE A 98 -6.17 4.51 -6.09
N PRO A 99 -6.33 3.78 -7.21
CA PRO A 99 -7.38 4.09 -8.18
C PRO A 99 -8.74 3.49 -7.82
N GLY A 100 -8.79 2.53 -6.89
CA GLY A 100 -10.02 1.88 -6.47
C GLY A 100 -10.87 2.73 -5.54
N THR A 101 -12.18 2.50 -5.56
CA THR A 101 -13.15 3.24 -4.75
C THR A 101 -13.49 2.55 -3.43
N ALA A 102 -13.14 1.27 -3.27
CA ALA A 102 -13.35 0.48 -2.06
C ALA A 102 -12.07 -0.28 -1.68
N ILE A 103 -12.04 -0.88 -0.50
CA ILE A 103 -10.92 -1.74 -0.07
C ILE A 103 -10.88 -3.00 -0.94
N PRO A 104 -9.81 -3.22 -1.72
CA PRO A 104 -9.69 -4.40 -2.58
C PRO A 104 -9.38 -5.66 -1.74
N GLU A 105 -9.61 -6.84 -2.32
CA GLU A 105 -9.40 -8.15 -1.65
C GLU A 105 -8.01 -8.26 -1.02
N TRP A 106 -6.96 -7.86 -1.74
CA TRP A 106 -5.57 -7.95 -1.25
C TRP A 106 -5.27 -7.02 -0.07
N LEU A 107 -6.04 -5.95 0.13
CA LEU A 107 -5.85 -4.99 1.22
C LEU A 107 -6.75 -5.31 2.43
N LYS A 108 -7.57 -6.36 2.39
CA LYS A 108 -8.41 -6.71 3.53
C LYS A 108 -7.56 -7.09 4.76
N PRO A 109 -8.07 -6.85 5.99
CA PRO A 109 -7.40 -7.25 7.22
C PRO A 109 -6.94 -8.71 7.26
N SER A 110 -7.69 -9.65 6.68
CA SER A 110 -7.32 -11.07 6.60
C SER A 110 -6.14 -11.37 5.67
N ARG A 111 -5.81 -10.46 4.73
CA ARG A 111 -4.76 -10.64 3.72
C ARG A 111 -3.47 -9.89 4.03
N VAL A 112 -3.53 -8.90 4.91
CA VAL A 112 -2.34 -8.17 5.35
C VAL A 112 -1.61 -8.92 6.47
N PRO A 113 -0.28 -8.84 6.54
CA PRO A 113 0.48 -9.51 7.58
C PRO A 113 0.12 -9.00 8.98
N GLY A 114 0.02 -9.92 9.96
CA GLY A 114 -0.24 -9.58 11.35
C GLY A 114 0.85 -8.75 12.03
N SER A 115 2.00 -8.54 11.38
CA SER A 115 3.09 -7.64 11.79
C SER A 115 2.87 -6.18 11.35
N MET A 116 1.93 -5.93 10.44
CA MET A 116 1.65 -4.59 9.93
C MET A 116 1.02 -3.72 11.02
N ARG A 117 1.61 -2.54 11.25
CA ARG A 117 1.18 -1.57 12.27
C ARG A 117 0.83 -0.21 11.70
N LYS A 118 1.30 0.10 10.48
CA LYS A 118 1.17 1.44 9.89
C LYS A 118 0.53 1.35 8.49
N LEU A 119 -0.59 2.03 8.29
CA LEU A 119 -1.27 2.12 7.00
C LEU A 119 -1.40 3.58 6.57
N TYR A 120 -0.73 3.95 5.50
CA TYR A 120 -0.78 5.29 4.93
C TYR A 120 -1.49 5.23 3.59
N ILE A 121 -2.49 6.10 3.41
CA ILE A 121 -3.24 6.24 2.15
C ILE A 121 -3.24 7.71 1.77
N ASN A 122 -2.65 8.02 0.61
CA ASN A 122 -2.42 9.36 0.12
C ASN A 122 -3.03 9.54 -1.27
N GLY A 123 -3.97 10.48 -1.42
CA GLY A 123 -4.66 10.73 -2.69
C GLY A 123 -5.43 9.51 -3.20
N GLY A 124 -5.87 9.56 -4.46
CA GLY A 124 -6.66 8.48 -5.06
C GLY A 124 -8.16 8.65 -4.91
N LYS A 125 -8.90 7.57 -5.19
CA LYS A 125 -10.37 7.59 -5.33
C LYS A 125 -11.11 6.81 -4.26
N LEU A 126 -10.42 6.37 -3.20
CA LEU A 126 -11.01 5.56 -2.15
C LEU A 126 -12.17 6.33 -1.47
N LYS A 127 -13.35 5.72 -1.44
CA LYS A 127 -14.58 6.31 -0.90
C LYS A 127 -14.91 5.78 0.49
N SER A 128 -14.47 4.57 0.83
CA SER A 128 -14.74 3.91 2.11
C SER A 128 -13.54 3.10 2.60
N LEU A 129 -13.38 2.99 3.91
CA LEU A 129 -12.46 2.04 4.58
C LEU A 129 -13.14 0.73 4.97
N ASP A 130 -14.43 0.59 4.67
CA ASP A 130 -15.14 -0.66 4.87
C ASP A 130 -14.54 -1.75 3.98
N HIS A 131 -14.18 -2.87 4.61
CA HIS A 131 -13.57 -4.03 3.97
C HIS A 131 -14.54 -5.22 3.86
N GLY A 132 -15.77 -5.10 4.38
CA GLY A 132 -16.82 -6.12 4.29
C GLY A 132 -16.55 -7.40 5.09
N GLU A 133 -15.48 -7.46 5.88
CA GLU A 133 -15.21 -8.62 6.74
C GLU A 133 -15.85 -8.41 8.12
N ILE A 134 -16.58 -9.42 8.59
CA ILE A 134 -17.31 -9.34 9.86
C ILE A 134 -16.37 -9.62 11.05
N CYS A 135 -15.49 -10.61 10.92
CA CYS A 135 -14.69 -11.14 12.04
C CYS A 135 -13.27 -10.59 12.10
N HIS A 136 -12.75 -10.04 11.00
CA HIS A 136 -11.38 -9.55 10.93
C HIS A 136 -11.36 -8.04 11.09
N LYS A 137 -10.47 -7.54 11.93
CA LYS A 137 -10.27 -6.11 12.17
C LYS A 137 -8.82 -5.73 11.86
N TRP A 138 -8.59 -4.44 11.63
CA TRP A 138 -7.24 -3.95 11.41
C TRP A 138 -6.43 -3.94 12.71
N HIS A 139 -5.25 -4.55 12.69
CA HIS A 139 -4.24 -4.48 13.76
C HIS A 139 -3.35 -3.22 13.65
N VAL A 140 -3.80 -2.22 12.90
CA VAL A 140 -3.04 -1.00 12.60
C VAL A 140 -3.13 -0.04 13.78
N GLU A 141 -1.96 0.43 14.23
CA GLU A 141 -1.81 1.41 15.32
C GLU A 141 -1.70 2.85 14.80
N ILE A 142 -1.15 3.03 13.60
CA ILE A 142 -0.93 4.34 12.98
C ILE A 142 -1.60 4.38 11.62
N LEU A 143 -2.65 5.18 11.51
CA LEU A 143 -3.37 5.43 10.26
C LEU A 143 -3.07 6.85 9.77
N ARG A 144 -2.70 6.99 8.49
CA ARG A 144 -2.58 8.32 7.86
C ARG A 144 -3.41 8.38 6.60
N LEU A 145 -4.32 9.35 6.56
CA LEU A 145 -5.25 9.59 5.47
C LEU A 145 -5.03 11.00 4.96
N ARG A 146 -4.47 11.14 3.76
CA ARG A 146 -4.15 12.46 3.20
C ARG A 146 -4.71 12.62 1.80
N TYR A 147 -5.27 13.80 1.49
CA TYR A 147 -5.74 14.17 0.16
C TYR A 147 -6.83 13.25 -0.42
N LEU A 148 -7.60 12.59 0.44
CA LEU A 148 -8.67 11.67 0.07
C LEU A 148 -10.01 12.40 0.00
N LYS A 149 -10.25 13.12 -1.10
CA LYS A 149 -11.39 14.02 -1.26
C LYS A 149 -12.76 13.32 -1.20
N GLN A 150 -12.84 12.05 -1.59
CA GLN A 150 -14.08 11.28 -1.70
C GLN A 150 -14.35 10.37 -0.50
N LEU A 151 -13.39 10.27 0.43
CA LEU A 151 -13.44 9.31 1.51
C LEU A 151 -14.41 9.76 2.60
N GLN A 152 -15.48 8.99 2.79
CA GLN A 152 -16.45 9.17 3.85
C GLN A 152 -16.11 8.23 5.00
N ILE A 153 -15.83 8.79 6.18
CA ILE A 153 -15.59 8.00 7.39
C ILE A 153 -16.34 8.62 8.56
N GLU A 154 -17.25 7.84 9.13
CA GLU A 154 -17.79 8.12 10.45
C GLU A 154 -16.78 7.68 11.52
N GLU A 155 -16.55 8.54 12.52
CA GLU A 155 -15.60 8.27 13.60
C GLU A 155 -15.93 7.01 14.40
N ARG A 156 -17.22 6.79 14.70
CA ARG A 156 -17.70 5.56 15.36
C ARG A 156 -17.36 4.30 14.58
N LYS A 157 -17.37 4.36 13.24
CA LYS A 157 -16.98 3.25 12.37
C LYS A 157 -15.47 3.07 12.36
N LEU A 158 -14.70 4.16 12.42
CA LEU A 158 -13.23 4.10 12.45
C LEU A 158 -12.72 3.24 13.62
N HIS A 159 -13.15 3.52 14.84
CA HIS A 159 -12.69 2.75 16.02
C HIS A 159 -13.13 1.27 15.98
N LYS A 160 -14.26 0.97 15.32
CA LYS A 160 -14.69 -0.42 15.12
C LYS A 160 -13.80 -1.16 14.13
N LEU A 161 -13.40 -0.51 13.03
CA LEU A 161 -12.53 -1.07 12.00
C LEU A 161 -11.08 -1.19 12.48
N PHE A 162 -10.60 -0.22 13.26
CA PHE A 162 -9.22 -0.10 13.75
C PHE A 162 -9.19 -0.10 15.29
N PRO A 163 -9.42 -1.25 15.95
CA PRO A 163 -9.47 -1.33 17.42
C PRO A 163 -8.14 -1.02 18.12
N SER A 164 -7.00 -1.23 17.46
CA SER A 164 -5.67 -0.98 18.02
C SER A 164 -5.11 0.40 17.70
N LEU A 165 -5.94 1.30 17.14
CA LEU A 165 -5.50 2.60 16.66
C LEU A 165 -5.07 3.52 17.81
N ARG A 166 -3.83 4.01 17.73
CA ARG A 166 -3.26 4.98 18.68
C ARG A 166 -3.08 6.36 18.06
N TYR A 167 -2.91 6.42 16.74
CA TYR A 167 -2.70 7.68 16.04
C TYR A 167 -3.43 7.69 14.70
N VAL A 168 -4.15 8.79 14.44
CA VAL A 168 -4.80 9.05 13.17
C VAL A 168 -4.46 10.45 12.66
N GLU A 169 -3.88 10.53 11.46
CA GLU A 169 -3.70 11.79 10.74
C GLU A 169 -4.72 11.89 9.62
N ARG A 170 -5.42 13.01 9.54
CA ARG A 170 -6.39 13.31 8.48
C ARG A 170 -6.08 14.68 7.89
N THR A 171 -5.54 14.73 6.68
CA THR A 171 -5.20 15.99 6.00
C THR A 171 -5.99 16.10 4.69
N LYS A 172 -6.78 17.16 4.50
CA LYS A 172 -7.58 17.39 3.27
C LYS A 172 -8.41 16.16 2.86
N VAL A 173 -9.04 15.51 3.84
CA VAL A 173 -10.02 14.43 3.67
C VAL A 173 -11.40 15.07 3.75
N LEU A 174 -12.15 15.05 2.64
CA LEU A 174 -13.36 15.87 2.41
C LEU A 174 -13.16 17.40 2.55
N ASN A 175 -14.09 18.15 1.97
CA ASN A 175 -14.13 19.63 1.97
C ASN A 175 -14.51 20.21 3.35
N ARG A 176 -14.10 19.57 4.44
CA ARG A 176 -14.12 20.14 5.79
C ARG A 176 -12.71 20.07 6.34
N SER A 177 -12.18 21.22 6.73
CA SER A 177 -10.94 21.33 7.50
C SER A 177 -11.09 20.52 8.79
N PHE A 178 -10.33 19.42 8.93
CA PHE A 178 -10.25 18.66 10.17
C PHE A 178 -8.92 18.95 10.85
N GLN A 179 -8.98 19.15 12.17
CA GLN A 179 -7.83 19.33 13.04
C GLN A 179 -7.09 17.99 13.24
N GLU A 180 -5.77 18.08 13.43
CA GLU A 180 -4.91 16.97 13.85
C GLU A 180 -5.31 16.56 15.28
N TRP A 181 -5.52 15.26 15.52
CA TRP A 181 -5.77 14.74 16.87
C TRP A 181 -4.69 13.73 17.23
N ARG A 182 -3.98 13.99 18.34
CA ARG A 182 -3.22 12.97 19.06
C ARG A 182 -4.15 12.38 20.12
N LEU A 183 -4.31 11.06 20.14
CA LEU A 183 -4.78 10.39 21.35
C LEU A 183 -3.57 10.40 22.29
N GLU A 184 -3.61 11.26 23.30
CA GLU A 184 -2.71 11.13 24.44
C GLU A 184 -3.17 9.95 25.30
N GLU A 185 -2.18 9.34 25.97
CA GLU A 185 -2.17 8.00 26.59
C GLU A 185 -3.31 7.68 27.57
#